data_AF-G2E8Q9-F1
#
_entry.id   AF-G2E8Q9-F1
#
_cell.length_a   1.000
_cell.length_b   1.000
_cell.length_c   1.000
_cell.angle_alpha   90.00
_cell.angle_beta   90.00
_cell.angle_gamma   90.00
#
_symmetry.space_group_name_H-M   'P 1'
#
loop_
_entity.id
_entity.type
_entity.pdbx_description
1 polymer ?
#
loop_
_entity_poly.entity_id
_entity_poly.type
_entity_poly.pdbx_seq_one_letter_code
_entity_poly.pdbx_strand_id
1 'polypeptide(L)'
;ALGQLLAAGNAAAALWQLRDLAEVLIKLPAAILAAEAERRDPDGALAAIVHDRLYGRMPAMGTWRTLLCDELAPGLLDAARSSSAPPALRLVRLILDAKGKPTPFAQALGDQVALRNREGHGAWRHDQTEIVAALRHWLLGDLPRQEWARIGMDKHPKPMPLAEGLRFAVAETPWNDLTLAVRMPGSDSVQLVGAPSIPDHRNDATEGGLEPAPVLLQQHGAEPLDLAPHLAARVCALCGYRDIFFVNGHDRRAHRFDLLDYRRGHRMSRHWHQVPDLHRHAGRRPLPPLPEADTGPLALGRASTLALFDTLAFEARYLSPDWLRAPLRDFIAGNDRGVLWLQAPGHVGKSLFVHGLQANLDDQPLLPSEPLRVAAVFIRREYSYGPARLLPLLEAELKRSLDLADDNEMRLPRIDEQAADKPASLAAGLAAYRQLARARTGFDGPLLICLDGLDELRPPDADGSLLDFIPSPDTLPERTYLLLTSRPFDAEGCPRWVRERTEPLRCGGLEPRVADLNDPG
;
A
#
# COMPACT_ATOMS: atom_id res chain seq x y z
N ALA A 1 -9.29 -14.77 -18.08
CA ALA A 1 -8.18 -14.05 -17.43
C ALA A 1 -7.59 -14.85 -16.28
N LEU A 2 -8.25 -14.96 -15.13
CA LEU A 2 -7.67 -15.63 -13.94
C LEU A 2 -7.27 -17.10 -14.19
N GLY A 3 -8.14 -17.89 -14.84
CA GLY A 3 -7.81 -19.27 -15.23
C GLY A 3 -6.65 -19.39 -16.22
N GLN A 4 -6.44 -18.39 -17.08
CA GLN A 4 -5.30 -18.38 -18.01
C GLN A 4 -3.99 -18.06 -17.29
N LEU A 5 -4.01 -17.14 -16.31
CA LEU A 5 -2.84 -16.85 -15.47
C LEU A 5 -2.44 -18.07 -14.64
N LEU A 6 -3.41 -18.77 -14.06
CA LEU A 6 -3.16 -20.01 -13.32
C LEU A 6 -2.62 -21.12 -14.24
N ALA A 7 -3.21 -21.30 -15.42
CA ALA A 7 -2.72 -22.28 -16.40
C ALA A 7 -1.30 -21.97 -16.90
N ALA A 8 -0.91 -20.69 -16.94
CA ALA A 8 0.43 -20.23 -17.27
C ALA A 8 1.41 -20.26 -16.08
N GLY A 9 1.01 -20.81 -14.92
CA GLY A 9 1.86 -20.88 -13.73
C GLY A 9 2.10 -19.53 -13.03
N ASN A 10 1.30 -18.51 -13.32
CA ASN A 10 1.45 -17.17 -12.78
C ASN A 10 0.47 -16.92 -11.62
N ALA A 11 0.65 -17.66 -10.52
CA ALA A 11 -0.26 -17.62 -9.37
C ALA A 11 -0.24 -16.26 -8.67
N ALA A 12 0.91 -15.58 -8.64
CA ALA A 12 1.03 -14.23 -8.11
C ALA A 12 0.17 -13.22 -8.88
N ALA A 13 0.21 -13.23 -10.22
CA ALA A 13 -0.66 -12.36 -11.03
C ALA A 13 -2.14 -12.71 -10.83
N ALA A 14 -2.48 -13.99 -10.69
CA ALA A 14 -3.84 -14.42 -10.38
C ALA A 14 -4.32 -13.87 -9.02
N LEU A 15 -3.47 -13.91 -8.00
CA LEU A 15 -3.74 -13.32 -6.68
C LEU A 15 -3.97 -11.80 -6.77
N TRP A 16 -3.15 -11.07 -7.55
CA TRP A 16 -3.35 -9.63 -7.73
C TRP A 16 -4.65 -9.30 -8.47
N GLN A 17 -5.00 -10.04 -9.51
CA GLN A 17 -6.29 -9.87 -10.19
C GLN A 17 -7.47 -10.19 -9.25
N LEU A 18 -7.31 -11.19 -8.39
CA LEU A 18 -8.33 -11.52 -7.40
C LEU A 18 -8.52 -10.39 -6.38
N ARG A 19 -7.42 -9.77 -5.94
CA ARG A 19 -7.48 -8.59 -5.05
C ARG A 19 -8.26 -7.46 -5.70
N ASP A 20 -7.95 -7.12 -6.95
CA ASP A 20 -8.62 -6.03 -7.65
C ASP A 20 -10.12 -6.34 -7.85
N LEU A 21 -10.45 -7.60 -8.14
CA LEU A 21 -11.85 -8.06 -8.16
C LEU A 21 -12.53 -7.89 -6.81
N ALA A 22 -11.89 -8.31 -5.71
CA ALA A 22 -12.44 -8.18 -4.36
C ALA A 22 -12.65 -6.70 -3.99
N GLU A 23 -11.74 -5.81 -4.37
CA GLU A 23 -11.91 -4.38 -4.17
C GLU A 23 -13.14 -3.84 -4.93
N VAL A 24 -13.35 -4.25 -6.19
CA VAL A 24 -14.54 -3.86 -6.95
C VAL A 24 -15.83 -4.40 -6.32
N LEU A 25 -15.81 -5.67 -5.87
CA LEU A 25 -16.96 -6.30 -5.20
C LEU A 25 -17.33 -5.63 -3.87
N ILE A 26 -16.42 -4.86 -3.27
CA ILE A 26 -16.70 -4.04 -2.09
C ILE A 26 -17.09 -2.61 -2.49
N LYS A 27 -16.28 -1.94 -3.32
CA LYS A 27 -16.46 -0.51 -3.63
C LYS A 27 -17.73 -0.24 -4.42
N LEU A 28 -18.13 -1.12 -5.35
CA LEU A 28 -19.34 -0.90 -6.14
C LEU A 28 -20.61 -0.95 -5.28
N PRO A 29 -20.88 -2.01 -4.48
CA PRO A 29 -22.02 -1.98 -3.56
C PRO A 29 -21.94 -0.83 -2.54
N ALA A 30 -20.75 -0.50 -2.04
CA ALA A 30 -20.57 0.62 -1.12
C ALA A 30 -20.96 1.95 -1.75
N ALA A 31 -20.53 2.22 -2.99
CA ALA A 31 -20.89 3.44 -3.72
C ALA A 31 -22.41 3.53 -3.99
N ILE A 32 -23.05 2.40 -4.33
CA ILE A 32 -24.50 2.34 -4.54
C ILE A 32 -25.26 2.62 -3.24
N LEU A 33 -24.89 1.97 -2.13
CA LEU A 33 -25.55 2.17 -0.85
C LEU A 33 -25.24 3.55 -0.25
N ALA A 34 -24.06 4.11 -0.52
CA ALA A 34 -23.72 5.48 -0.14
C ALA A 34 -24.61 6.50 -0.86
N ALA A 35 -24.74 6.38 -2.18
CA ALA A 35 -25.65 7.21 -2.98
C ALA A 35 -27.11 7.08 -2.51
N GLU A 36 -27.56 5.86 -2.19
CA GLU A 36 -28.90 5.64 -1.65
C GLU A 36 -29.10 6.27 -0.27
N ALA A 37 -28.12 6.14 0.63
CA ALA A 37 -28.17 6.75 1.95
C ALA A 37 -28.24 8.29 1.86
N GLU A 38 -27.40 8.90 1.02
CA GLU A 38 -27.39 10.35 0.78
C GLU A 38 -28.67 10.82 0.08
N ARG A 39 -29.26 10.04 -0.82
CA ARG A 39 -30.53 10.39 -1.49
C ARG A 39 -31.70 10.41 -0.50
N ARG A 40 -31.75 9.46 0.43
CA ARG A 40 -32.85 9.32 1.39
C ARG A 40 -32.80 10.38 2.48
N ASP A 41 -31.61 10.67 2.99
CA ASP A 41 -31.40 11.65 4.05
C ASP A 41 -30.02 12.32 3.89
N PRO A 42 -29.93 13.38 3.05
CA PRO A 42 -28.68 14.08 2.78
C PRO A 42 -28.01 14.63 4.05
N ASP A 43 -28.82 14.95 5.05
CA ASP A 43 -28.38 15.49 6.33
C ASP A 43 -28.39 14.44 7.46
N GLY A 44 -28.60 13.17 7.11
CA GLY A 44 -28.66 12.07 8.06
C GLY A 44 -27.31 11.63 8.61
N ALA A 45 -27.38 10.73 9.60
CA ALA A 45 -26.21 10.09 10.19
C ALA A 45 -25.43 9.25 9.16
N LEU A 46 -26.13 8.51 8.29
CA LEU A 46 -25.47 7.68 7.27
C LEU A 46 -24.75 8.53 6.21
N ALA A 47 -25.35 9.63 5.76
CA ALA A 47 -24.66 10.58 4.88
C ALA A 47 -23.43 11.19 5.55
N ALA A 48 -23.45 11.41 6.88
CA ALA A 48 -22.27 11.91 7.62
C ALA A 48 -21.14 10.88 7.62
N ILE A 49 -21.49 9.61 7.83
CA ILE A 49 -20.54 8.51 7.81
C ILE A 49 -19.92 8.34 6.42
N VAL A 50 -20.73 8.34 5.35
CA VAL A 50 -20.22 8.32 3.97
C VAL A 50 -19.21 9.46 3.76
N HIS A 51 -19.56 10.66 4.24
CA HIS A 51 -18.74 11.83 4.08
C HIS A 51 -17.38 11.71 4.78
N ASP A 52 -17.39 11.32 6.06
CA ASP A 52 -16.18 11.08 6.86
C ASP A 52 -15.30 9.98 6.25
N ARG A 53 -15.90 8.85 5.87
CA ARG A 53 -15.15 7.69 5.37
C ARG A 53 -14.52 7.93 4.00
N LEU A 54 -15.22 8.59 3.09
CA LEU A 54 -14.77 8.75 1.71
C LEU A 54 -14.02 10.06 1.44
N TYR A 55 -14.33 11.13 2.20
CA TYR A 55 -13.77 12.47 1.98
C TYR A 55 -13.02 13.04 3.20
N GLY A 56 -13.11 12.40 4.36
CA GLY A 56 -12.33 12.78 5.55
C GLY A 56 -10.86 12.34 5.45
N ARG A 57 -10.59 11.18 4.84
CA ARG A 57 -9.25 10.60 4.63
C ARG A 57 -9.23 9.70 3.39
N MET A 58 -8.04 9.24 2.99
CA MET A 58 -7.91 8.25 1.91
C MET A 58 -8.36 6.86 2.39
N PRO A 59 -9.47 6.30 1.88
CA PRO A 59 -10.00 5.05 2.39
C PRO A 59 -9.18 3.84 1.93
N ALA A 60 -8.66 3.07 2.88
CA ALA A 60 -8.15 1.73 2.63
C ALA A 60 -9.30 0.78 2.30
N MET A 61 -9.02 -0.41 1.74
CA MET A 61 -10.07 -1.41 1.47
C MET A 61 -10.79 -1.87 2.74
N GLY A 62 -10.10 -1.92 3.88
CA GLY A 62 -10.74 -2.12 5.19
C GLY A 62 -11.77 -1.04 5.49
N THR A 63 -11.47 0.23 5.22
CA THR A 63 -12.42 1.35 5.36
C THR A 63 -13.65 1.16 4.48
N TRP A 64 -13.46 0.77 3.21
CA TRP A 64 -14.57 0.47 2.31
C TRP A 64 -15.43 -0.70 2.78
N ARG A 65 -14.80 -1.75 3.31
CA ARG A 65 -15.50 -2.91 3.87
C ARG A 65 -16.31 -2.52 5.11
N THR A 66 -15.73 -1.75 6.02
CA THR A 66 -16.44 -1.25 7.21
C THR A 66 -17.60 -0.36 6.82
N LEU A 67 -17.38 0.59 5.89
CA LEU A 67 -18.44 1.43 5.35
C LEU A 67 -19.60 0.60 4.78
N LEU A 68 -19.29 -0.44 3.99
CA LEU A 68 -20.30 -1.32 3.42
C LEU A 68 -21.00 -2.21 4.47
N CYS A 69 -20.21 -2.97 5.25
CA CYS A 69 -20.70 -4.09 6.04
C CYS A 69 -21.15 -3.71 7.44
N ASP A 70 -20.51 -2.72 8.06
CA ASP A 70 -20.72 -2.38 9.46
C ASP A 70 -21.52 -1.09 9.62
N GLU A 71 -21.58 -0.24 8.59
CA GLU A 71 -22.19 1.09 8.66
C GLU A 71 -23.43 1.20 7.74
N LEU A 72 -23.25 1.09 6.42
CA LEU A 72 -24.33 1.29 5.44
C LEU A 72 -25.36 0.16 5.46
N ALA A 73 -24.93 -1.11 5.35
CA ALA A 73 -25.87 -2.23 5.29
C ALA A 73 -26.73 -2.34 6.58
N PRO A 74 -26.16 -2.26 7.80
CA PRO A 74 -26.97 -2.24 9.02
C PRO A 74 -27.90 -1.02 9.08
N GLY A 75 -27.40 0.17 8.75
CA GLY A 75 -28.19 1.40 8.79
C GLY A 75 -29.34 1.45 7.79
N LEU A 76 -29.27 0.66 6.71
CA LEU A 76 -30.29 0.57 5.68
C LEU A 76 -31.16 -0.69 5.79
N LEU A 77 -30.92 -1.58 6.75
CA LEU A 77 -31.59 -2.88 6.86
C LEU A 77 -33.11 -2.76 6.98
N ASP A 78 -33.60 -1.86 7.82
CA ASP A 78 -35.04 -1.69 8.02
C ASP A 78 -35.74 -1.15 6.77
N ALA A 79 -35.08 -0.26 6.03
CA ALA A 79 -35.58 0.22 4.75
C ALA A 79 -35.56 -0.89 3.68
N ALA A 80 -34.55 -1.77 3.71
CA ALA A 80 -34.42 -2.90 2.79
C ALA A 80 -35.48 -4.00 3.02
N ARG A 81 -36.07 -4.07 4.21
CA ARG A 81 -37.16 -5.00 4.54
C ARG A 81 -38.52 -4.57 3.96
N SER A 82 -38.65 -3.32 3.52
CA SER A 82 -39.89 -2.86 2.89
C SER A 82 -40.15 -3.59 1.57
N SER A 83 -41.40 -3.97 1.32
CA SER A 83 -41.83 -4.50 0.02
C SER A 83 -41.71 -3.47 -1.11
N SER A 84 -41.66 -2.18 -0.77
CA SER A 84 -41.41 -1.06 -1.67
C SER A 84 -39.96 -0.59 -1.67
N ALA A 85 -39.03 -1.38 -1.11
CA ALA A 85 -37.63 -0.99 -0.99
C ALA A 85 -37.04 -0.64 -2.37
N PRO A 86 -36.35 0.50 -2.50
CA PRO A 86 -35.62 0.84 -3.71
C PRO A 86 -34.67 -0.28 -4.13
N PRO A 87 -34.43 -0.44 -5.43
CA PRO A 87 -33.58 -1.52 -5.97
C PRO A 87 -32.20 -1.61 -5.33
N ALA A 88 -31.58 -0.45 -5.07
CA ALA A 88 -30.28 -0.36 -4.42
C ALA A 88 -30.24 -1.09 -3.06
N LEU A 89 -31.36 -1.10 -2.31
CA LEU A 89 -31.44 -1.74 -1.01
C LEU A 89 -31.47 -3.28 -1.09
N ARG A 90 -31.69 -3.87 -2.26
CA ARG A 90 -31.51 -5.33 -2.46
C ARG A 90 -30.07 -5.75 -2.17
N LEU A 91 -29.09 -4.85 -2.36
CA LEU A 91 -27.70 -5.10 -2.03
C LEU A 91 -27.46 -5.27 -0.52
N VAL A 92 -28.34 -4.74 0.34
CA VAL A 92 -28.24 -5.01 1.78
C VAL A 92 -28.37 -6.50 2.08
N ARG A 93 -29.19 -7.23 1.31
CA ARG A 93 -29.36 -8.69 1.45
C ARG A 93 -28.14 -9.49 1.02
N LEU A 94 -27.25 -8.90 0.23
CA LEU A 94 -25.94 -9.50 -0.03
C LEU A 94 -25.05 -9.45 1.21
N ILE A 95 -25.28 -8.50 2.10
CA ILE A 95 -24.37 -8.21 3.20
C ILE A 95 -24.92 -8.78 4.52
N LEU A 96 -26.21 -8.62 4.76
CA LEU A 96 -26.91 -9.04 5.96
C LEU A 96 -28.08 -9.95 5.63
N ASP A 97 -28.26 -10.99 6.44
CA ASP A 97 -29.45 -11.84 6.40
C ASP A 97 -30.68 -11.13 7.03
N ALA A 98 -31.84 -11.78 7.00
CA ALA A 98 -33.07 -11.25 7.57
C ALA A 98 -32.97 -10.93 9.08
N LYS A 99 -32.02 -11.55 9.81
CA LYS A 99 -31.76 -11.35 11.24
C LYS A 99 -30.67 -10.30 11.49
N GLY A 100 -30.13 -9.67 10.44
CA GLY A 100 -29.05 -8.69 10.54
C GLY A 100 -27.67 -9.33 10.78
N LYS A 101 -27.48 -10.61 10.46
CA LYS A 101 -26.18 -11.28 10.56
C LYS A 101 -25.44 -11.25 9.23
N PRO A 102 -24.08 -11.20 9.23
CA PRO A 102 -23.29 -11.26 8.01
C PRO A 102 -23.58 -12.53 7.19
N THR A 103 -23.86 -12.35 5.91
CA THR A 103 -24.06 -13.45 4.94
C THR A 103 -22.73 -14.14 4.59
N PRO A 104 -22.76 -15.29 3.91
CA PRO A 104 -21.55 -15.88 3.32
C PRO A 104 -20.80 -14.93 2.39
N PHE A 105 -21.49 -14.08 1.65
CA PHE A 105 -20.83 -13.09 0.78
C PHE A 105 -20.08 -12.03 1.59
N ALA A 106 -20.70 -11.45 2.64
CA ALA A 106 -20.03 -10.50 3.51
C ALA A 106 -18.83 -11.10 4.26
N GLN A 107 -18.97 -12.33 4.73
CA GLN A 107 -17.89 -13.07 5.38
C GLN A 107 -16.72 -13.29 4.41
N ALA A 108 -17.01 -13.79 3.20
CA ALA A 108 -16.00 -13.97 2.16
C ALA A 108 -15.27 -12.67 1.82
N LEU A 109 -15.97 -11.53 1.72
CA LEU A 109 -15.32 -10.23 1.48
C LEU A 109 -14.42 -9.79 2.63
N GLY A 110 -14.84 -9.98 3.89
CA GLY A 110 -14.00 -9.71 5.06
C GLY A 110 -12.73 -10.56 5.08
N ASP A 111 -12.89 -11.82 4.72
CA ASP A 111 -11.82 -12.81 4.58
C ASP A 111 -10.84 -12.44 3.45
N GLN A 112 -11.32 -11.91 2.32
CA GLN A 112 -10.45 -11.37 1.26
C GLN A 112 -9.66 -10.12 1.72
N VAL A 113 -10.23 -9.28 2.60
CA VAL A 113 -9.47 -8.16 3.19
C VAL A 113 -8.38 -8.69 4.12
N ALA A 114 -8.67 -9.72 4.91
CA ALA A 114 -7.67 -10.36 5.76
C ALA A 114 -6.54 -11.00 4.93
N LEU A 115 -6.90 -11.74 3.87
CA LEU A 115 -5.95 -12.27 2.90
C LEU A 115 -5.10 -11.15 2.29
N ARG A 116 -5.73 -10.08 1.79
CA ARG A 116 -5.00 -8.95 1.23
C ARG A 116 -4.06 -8.34 2.26
N ASN A 117 -4.50 -8.07 3.48
CA ASN A 117 -3.64 -7.44 4.48
C ASN A 117 -2.46 -8.33 4.85
N ARG A 118 -2.65 -9.65 4.76
CA ARG A 118 -1.58 -10.64 4.93
C ARG A 118 -0.60 -10.68 3.74
N GLU A 119 -1.11 -10.70 2.50
CA GLU A 119 -0.30 -10.91 1.29
C GLU A 119 0.16 -9.60 0.60
N GLY A 120 -0.42 -8.46 0.99
CA GLY A 120 -0.65 -7.29 0.15
C GLY A 120 0.49 -6.32 -0.10
N HIS A 121 1.73 -6.65 0.26
CA HIS A 121 2.87 -5.76 0.02
C HIS A 121 4.04 -6.42 -0.74
N GLY A 122 3.76 -7.50 -1.47
CA GLY A 122 4.77 -8.22 -2.25
C GLY A 122 5.71 -9.05 -1.37
N ALA A 123 5.35 -9.23 -0.11
CA ALA A 123 6.24 -9.54 0.99
C ALA A 123 6.24 -11.04 1.35
N TRP A 124 5.88 -11.95 0.43
CA TRP A 124 5.96 -13.40 0.68
C TRP A 124 6.62 -14.18 -0.46
N ARG A 125 7.09 -15.36 -0.07
CA ARG A 125 8.06 -16.26 -0.69
C ARG A 125 7.65 -16.66 -2.11
N HIS A 126 8.64 -16.76 -2.99
CA HIS A 126 8.47 -17.16 -4.40
C HIS A 126 7.97 -18.60 -4.62
N ASP A 127 7.52 -19.31 -3.58
CA ASP A 127 6.93 -20.63 -3.77
C ASP A 127 5.50 -20.48 -4.34
N GLN A 128 5.40 -20.67 -5.64
CA GLN A 128 4.12 -20.73 -6.37
C GLN A 128 3.16 -21.74 -5.71
N THR A 129 3.67 -22.79 -5.08
CA THR A 129 2.88 -23.83 -4.41
C THR A 129 2.19 -23.29 -3.17
N GLU A 130 2.86 -22.46 -2.36
CA GLU A 130 2.24 -21.77 -1.21
C GLU A 130 1.17 -20.78 -1.68
N ILE A 131 1.43 -20.01 -2.75
CA ILE A 131 0.45 -19.07 -3.32
C ILE A 131 -0.77 -19.83 -3.87
N VAL A 132 -0.56 -20.94 -4.59
CA VAL A 132 -1.64 -21.79 -5.09
C VAL A 132 -2.43 -22.41 -3.94
N ALA A 133 -1.76 -22.90 -2.90
CA ALA A 133 -2.41 -23.45 -1.70
C ALA A 133 -3.26 -22.39 -0.98
N ALA A 134 -2.73 -21.17 -0.82
CA ALA A 134 -3.48 -20.04 -0.28
C ALA A 134 -4.68 -19.69 -1.18
N LEU A 135 -4.49 -19.55 -2.49
CA LEU A 135 -5.58 -19.31 -3.43
C LEU A 135 -6.66 -20.38 -3.33
N ARG A 136 -6.30 -21.67 -3.28
CA ARG A 136 -7.24 -22.78 -3.09
C ARG A 136 -8.00 -22.66 -1.78
N HIS A 137 -7.29 -22.38 -0.69
CA HIS A 137 -7.89 -22.20 0.62
C HIS A 137 -8.93 -21.07 0.65
N TRP A 138 -8.59 -19.89 0.14
CA TRP A 138 -9.48 -18.71 0.22
C TRP A 138 -10.53 -18.66 -0.89
N LEU A 139 -10.28 -19.26 -2.06
CA LEU A 139 -11.25 -19.31 -3.15
C LEU A 139 -12.23 -20.47 -3.01
N LEU A 140 -11.73 -21.66 -2.70
CA LEU A 140 -12.49 -22.91 -2.78
C LEU A 140 -12.74 -23.55 -1.41
N GLY A 141 -11.95 -23.22 -0.40
CA GLY A 141 -12.07 -23.82 0.94
C GLY A 141 -11.65 -25.29 0.99
N ASP A 142 -10.93 -25.77 -0.02
CA ASP A 142 -10.64 -27.18 -0.24
C ASP A 142 -9.23 -27.60 0.20
N LEU A 143 -8.50 -26.73 0.90
CA LEU A 143 -7.15 -27.03 1.38
C LEU A 143 -7.20 -28.02 2.56
N PRO A 144 -6.55 -29.19 2.47
CA PRO A 144 -6.49 -30.16 3.57
C PRO A 144 -5.90 -29.52 4.83
N ARG A 145 -6.47 -29.84 6.02
CA ARG A 145 -6.00 -29.29 7.31
C ARG A 145 -4.51 -29.51 7.57
N GLN A 146 -3.95 -30.61 7.07
CA GLN A 146 -2.53 -30.93 7.22
C GLN A 146 -1.62 -29.91 6.52
N GLU A 147 -2.10 -29.26 5.45
CA GLU A 147 -1.36 -28.22 4.74
C GLU A 147 -1.47 -26.84 5.39
N TRP A 148 -2.40 -26.65 6.34
CA TRP A 148 -2.59 -25.33 6.98
C TRP A 148 -1.36 -24.89 7.75
N ALA A 149 -0.72 -25.81 8.48
CA ALA A 149 0.51 -25.51 9.21
C ALA A 149 1.66 -25.11 8.27
N ARG A 150 1.74 -25.73 7.08
CA ARG A 150 2.76 -25.43 6.06
C ARG A 150 2.68 -23.98 5.59
N ILE A 151 1.46 -23.50 5.38
CA ILE A 151 1.19 -22.12 4.97
C ILE A 151 0.84 -21.18 6.13
N GLY A 152 1.14 -21.53 7.39
CA GLY A 152 0.90 -20.67 8.55
C GLY A 152 -0.56 -20.27 8.79
N MET A 153 -1.51 -21.15 8.47
CA MET A 153 -2.96 -20.95 8.62
C MET A 153 -3.59 -21.68 9.81
N ASP A 154 -2.79 -22.42 10.57
CA ASP A 154 -3.19 -23.16 11.77
C ASP A 154 -3.76 -22.26 12.88
N LYS A 155 -3.34 -20.99 12.93
CA LYS A 155 -3.80 -20.00 13.91
C LYS A 155 -5.01 -19.17 13.47
N HIS A 156 -5.50 -19.38 12.24
CA HIS A 156 -6.59 -18.60 11.68
C HIS A 156 -7.92 -19.36 11.69
N PRO A 157 -9.04 -18.67 11.94
CA PRO A 157 -10.36 -19.29 11.77
C PRO A 157 -10.53 -19.74 10.31
N LYS A 158 -11.27 -20.83 10.11
CA LYS A 158 -11.59 -21.34 8.77
C LYS A 158 -12.28 -20.22 7.97
N PRO A 159 -11.73 -19.76 6.84
CA PRO A 159 -12.34 -18.68 6.09
C PRO A 159 -13.58 -19.19 5.35
N MET A 160 -14.48 -18.26 5.07
CA MET A 160 -15.57 -18.37 4.13
C MET A 160 -15.00 -18.28 2.70
N PRO A 161 -15.08 -19.37 1.89
CA PRO A 161 -14.51 -19.35 0.56
C PRO A 161 -15.21 -18.33 -0.35
N LEU A 162 -14.44 -17.62 -1.17
CA LEU A 162 -15.03 -16.65 -2.11
C LEU A 162 -16.03 -17.32 -3.06
N ALA A 163 -15.79 -18.55 -3.50
CA ALA A 163 -16.73 -19.28 -4.35
C ALA A 163 -18.08 -19.51 -3.65
N GLU A 164 -18.10 -19.74 -2.34
CA GLU A 164 -19.33 -19.90 -1.57
C GLU A 164 -20.07 -18.57 -1.42
N GLY A 165 -19.35 -17.50 -1.08
CA GLY A 165 -19.91 -16.14 -1.06
C GLY A 165 -20.50 -15.73 -2.41
N LEU A 166 -19.82 -16.01 -3.51
CA LEU A 166 -20.31 -15.72 -4.86
C LEU A 166 -21.51 -16.58 -5.24
N ARG A 167 -21.54 -17.87 -4.88
CA ARG A 167 -22.73 -18.73 -5.08
C ARG A 167 -23.94 -18.18 -4.34
N PHE A 168 -23.75 -17.74 -3.10
CA PHE A 168 -24.80 -17.07 -2.34
C PHE A 168 -25.26 -15.79 -3.06
N ALA A 169 -24.34 -14.94 -3.51
CA ALA A 169 -24.68 -13.71 -4.20
C ALA A 169 -25.45 -13.93 -5.51
N VAL A 170 -25.10 -14.97 -6.28
CA VAL A 170 -25.83 -15.37 -7.49
C VAL A 170 -27.23 -15.87 -7.14
N ALA A 171 -27.37 -16.68 -6.10
CA ALA A 171 -28.66 -17.23 -5.67
C ALA A 171 -29.63 -16.16 -5.15
N GLU A 172 -29.12 -15.12 -4.48
CA GLU A 172 -29.94 -14.00 -4.01
C GLU A 172 -30.43 -13.09 -5.16
N THR A 173 -29.83 -13.20 -6.35
CA THR A 173 -30.20 -12.42 -7.56
C THR A 173 -30.36 -10.90 -7.33
N PRO A 174 -29.53 -10.26 -6.50
CA PRO A 174 -29.75 -8.87 -6.09
C PRO A 174 -29.51 -7.87 -7.22
N TRP A 175 -28.85 -8.32 -8.29
CA TRP A 175 -28.51 -7.57 -9.49
C TRP A 175 -29.56 -7.71 -10.60
N ASN A 176 -30.58 -8.56 -10.43
CA ASN A 176 -31.61 -8.73 -11.45
C ASN A 176 -32.32 -7.40 -11.73
N ASP A 177 -32.52 -7.14 -13.02
CA ASP A 177 -33.14 -5.92 -13.57
C ASP A 177 -32.37 -4.63 -13.28
N LEU A 178 -31.15 -4.71 -12.72
CA LEU A 178 -30.27 -3.57 -12.53
C LEU A 178 -29.32 -3.40 -13.71
N THR A 179 -29.30 -2.21 -14.28
CA THR A 179 -28.33 -1.81 -15.30
C THR A 179 -27.58 -0.56 -14.86
N LEU A 180 -26.26 -0.56 -15.00
CA LEU A 180 -25.49 0.68 -14.94
C LEU A 180 -25.58 1.38 -16.30
N ALA A 181 -25.69 2.69 -16.32
CA ALA A 181 -25.65 3.46 -17.56
C ALA A 181 -24.93 4.80 -17.35
N VAL A 182 -24.25 5.31 -18.38
CA VAL A 182 -23.67 6.65 -18.36
C VAL A 182 -24.62 7.59 -19.06
N ARG A 183 -25.03 8.68 -18.40
CA ARG A 183 -25.80 9.73 -19.05
C ARG A 183 -24.86 10.62 -19.84
N MET A 184 -24.95 10.53 -21.17
CA MET A 184 -24.16 11.39 -22.06
C MET A 184 -24.87 12.74 -22.25
N PRO A 185 -24.13 13.86 -22.34
CA PRO A 185 -24.73 15.15 -22.67
C PRO A 185 -25.40 15.10 -24.05
N GLY A 186 -26.70 15.39 -24.12
CA GLY A 186 -27.44 15.50 -25.40
C GLY A 186 -27.69 14.20 -26.16
N SER A 187 -27.48 13.03 -25.54
CA SER A 187 -27.74 11.70 -26.13
C SER A 187 -28.45 10.78 -25.15
N ASP A 188 -28.95 9.65 -25.64
CA ASP A 188 -29.47 8.57 -24.81
C ASP A 188 -28.37 7.99 -23.91
N SER A 189 -28.77 7.42 -22.78
CA SER A 189 -27.82 6.82 -21.84
C SER A 189 -27.16 5.56 -22.43
N VAL A 190 -25.84 5.46 -22.32
CA VAL A 190 -25.10 4.27 -22.75
C VAL A 190 -25.09 3.24 -21.63
N GLN A 191 -25.69 2.07 -21.85
CA GLN A 191 -25.70 0.99 -20.87
C GLN A 191 -24.31 0.36 -20.71
N LEU A 192 -23.89 0.16 -19.46
CA LEU A 192 -22.64 -0.47 -19.06
C LEU A 192 -22.88 -1.96 -18.75
N VAL A 193 -23.35 -2.73 -19.75
CA VAL A 193 -23.59 -4.17 -19.62
C VAL A 193 -22.39 -4.96 -20.12
N GLY A 194 -21.63 -5.53 -19.19
CA GLY A 194 -20.47 -6.37 -19.48
C GLY A 194 -19.23 -5.59 -19.95
N ALA A 195 -18.11 -6.29 -20.07
CA ALA A 195 -16.85 -5.69 -20.52
C ALA A 195 -16.90 -5.05 -21.95
N PRO A 196 -17.70 -5.56 -22.91
CA PRO A 196 -17.78 -5.01 -24.27
C PRO A 196 -18.45 -3.63 -24.40
N SER A 197 -19.37 -3.26 -23.50
CA SER A 197 -20.13 -2.01 -23.61
C SER A 197 -19.31 -0.76 -23.24
N ILE A 198 -18.19 -0.95 -22.56
CA ILE A 198 -17.29 0.13 -22.15
C ILE A 198 -16.57 0.73 -23.39
N PRO A 199 -16.04 -0.04 -24.36
CA PRO A 199 -15.65 0.44 -25.69
C PRO A 199 -16.68 1.35 -26.37
N ASP A 200 -17.96 0.98 -26.35
CA ASP A 200 -19.01 1.74 -27.04
C ASP A 200 -19.21 3.12 -26.40
N HIS A 201 -19.25 3.18 -25.07
CA HIS A 201 -19.22 4.44 -24.32
C HIS A 201 -18.00 5.32 -24.66
N ARG A 202 -16.84 4.71 -24.96
CA ARG A 202 -15.60 5.46 -25.23
C ARG A 202 -15.60 6.13 -26.59
N ASN A 203 -16.15 5.47 -27.61
CA ASN A 203 -16.08 5.94 -29.00
C ASN A 203 -17.00 7.14 -29.25
N ASP A 204 -18.13 7.23 -28.54
CA ASP A 204 -19.08 8.36 -28.66
C ASP A 204 -18.58 9.65 -27.95
N ALA A 205 -17.46 9.60 -27.24
CA ALA A 205 -16.97 10.69 -26.39
C ALA A 205 -16.05 11.69 -27.12
N THR A 206 -15.81 11.55 -28.42
CA THR A 206 -14.81 12.35 -29.16
C THR A 206 -15.14 13.83 -29.32
N GLU A 207 -16.37 14.30 -29.03
CA GLU A 207 -16.77 15.69 -29.38
C GLU A 207 -17.30 16.57 -28.23
N GLY A 208 -17.29 16.12 -26.96
CA GLY A 208 -17.95 16.88 -25.89
C GLY A 208 -17.30 16.83 -24.52
N GLY A 209 -16.46 17.85 -24.22
CA GLY A 209 -16.23 18.41 -22.89
C GLY A 209 -15.52 17.57 -21.81
N LEU A 210 -14.80 18.28 -20.93
CA LEU A 210 -14.06 17.79 -19.76
C LEU A 210 -14.96 17.43 -18.54
N GLU A 211 -16.29 17.52 -18.66
CA GLU A 211 -17.19 17.35 -17.51
C GLU A 211 -17.43 15.88 -17.14
N PRO A 212 -17.57 15.58 -15.84
CA PRO A 212 -17.95 14.24 -15.38
C PRO A 212 -19.37 13.92 -15.86
N ALA A 213 -19.54 12.76 -16.48
CA ALA A 213 -20.86 12.24 -16.82
C ALA A 213 -21.35 11.31 -15.70
N PRO A 214 -22.58 11.49 -15.19
CA PRO A 214 -23.08 10.71 -14.07
C PRO A 214 -23.30 9.26 -14.50
N VAL A 215 -22.89 8.34 -13.62
CA VAL A 215 -23.20 6.93 -13.73
C VAL A 215 -24.49 6.68 -12.97
N LEU A 216 -25.47 6.13 -13.65
CA LEU A 216 -26.80 5.85 -13.12
C LEU A 216 -26.96 4.36 -12.88
N LEU A 217 -27.52 4.00 -11.74
CA LEU A 217 -28.11 2.69 -11.52
C LEU A 217 -29.59 2.76 -11.92
N GLN A 218 -29.95 2.05 -12.98
CA GLN A 218 -31.29 1.99 -13.54
C GLN A 218 -31.96 0.65 -13.18
N GLN A 219 -33.26 0.70 -12.91
CA GLN A 219 -34.14 -0.46 -12.93
C GLN A 219 -35.40 -0.11 -13.70
N HIS A 220 -35.95 -1.09 -14.41
CA HIS A 220 -37.25 -0.92 -15.07
C HIS A 220 -38.34 -0.49 -14.06
N GLY A 221 -39.01 0.62 -14.36
CA GLY A 221 -40.11 1.16 -13.54
C GLY A 221 -39.69 1.90 -12.27
N ALA A 222 -38.40 2.14 -12.02
CA ALA A 222 -37.90 2.92 -10.89
C ALA A 222 -37.14 4.17 -11.35
N GLU A 223 -37.10 5.19 -10.49
CA GLU A 223 -36.25 6.36 -10.70
C GLU A 223 -34.76 5.94 -10.68
N PRO A 224 -33.95 6.34 -11.68
CA PRO A 224 -32.52 6.06 -11.68
C PRO A 224 -31.80 6.69 -10.47
N LEU A 225 -30.92 5.93 -9.84
CA LEU A 225 -30.06 6.44 -8.77
C LEU A 225 -28.76 6.99 -9.40
N ASP A 226 -28.48 8.27 -9.19
CA ASP A 226 -27.19 8.87 -9.56
C ASP A 226 -26.11 8.44 -8.58
N LEU A 227 -25.03 7.84 -9.10
CA LEU A 227 -23.89 7.38 -8.30
C LEU A 227 -22.78 8.42 -8.19
N ALA A 228 -22.92 9.57 -8.87
CA ALA A 228 -21.99 10.67 -8.71
C ALA A 228 -22.12 11.29 -7.29
N PRO A 229 -21.00 11.73 -6.68
CA PRO A 229 -19.66 11.73 -7.25
C PRO A 229 -18.83 10.47 -6.90
N HIS A 230 -19.41 9.50 -6.18
CA HIS A 230 -18.74 8.26 -5.72
C HIS A 230 -18.25 7.39 -6.89
N LEU A 231 -19.03 7.32 -7.96
CA LEU A 231 -18.72 6.64 -9.21
C LEU A 231 -19.17 7.52 -10.38
N ALA A 232 -18.23 7.96 -11.22
CA ALA A 232 -18.55 8.84 -12.35
C ALA A 232 -17.68 8.54 -13.57
N ALA A 233 -18.21 8.79 -14.77
CA ALA A 233 -17.43 8.75 -15.99
C ALA A 233 -16.58 10.02 -16.10
N ARG A 234 -15.26 9.88 -16.28
CA ARG A 234 -14.31 11.00 -16.32
C ARG A 234 -13.23 10.77 -17.36
N VAL A 235 -12.58 11.86 -17.77
CA VAL A 235 -11.43 11.81 -18.68
C VAL A 235 -10.13 11.71 -17.87
N CYS A 236 -9.35 10.66 -18.15
CA CYS A 236 -8.04 10.45 -17.54
C CYS A 236 -7.06 11.58 -17.90
N ALA A 237 -6.41 12.15 -16.89
CA ALA A 237 -5.41 13.20 -17.06
C ALA A 237 -4.20 12.80 -17.91
N LEU A 238 -3.82 11.52 -17.81
CA LEU A 238 -2.55 11.03 -18.32
C LEU A 238 -2.65 10.64 -19.79
N CYS A 239 -3.74 9.96 -20.16
CA CYS A 239 -3.89 9.37 -21.48
C CYS A 239 -5.08 9.95 -22.25
N GLY A 240 -5.88 10.83 -21.66
CA GLY A 240 -7.04 11.45 -22.31
C GLY A 240 -8.23 10.51 -22.52
N TYR A 241 -8.18 9.27 -22.01
CA TYR A 241 -9.27 8.30 -22.17
C TYR A 241 -10.42 8.57 -21.19
N ARG A 242 -11.65 8.56 -21.69
CA ARG A 242 -12.85 8.53 -20.85
C ARG A 242 -13.10 7.12 -20.33
N ASP A 243 -13.26 6.98 -19.01
CA ASP A 243 -13.61 5.72 -18.36
C ASP A 243 -14.37 5.98 -17.04
N ILE A 244 -14.75 4.92 -16.34
CA ILE A 244 -15.47 5.00 -15.06
C ILE A 244 -14.48 5.03 -13.90
N PHE A 245 -14.58 6.05 -13.06
CA PHE A 245 -13.70 6.27 -11.92
C PHE A 245 -14.46 6.21 -10.60
N PHE A 246 -13.95 5.42 -9.67
CA PHE A 246 -14.33 5.49 -8.26
C PHE A 246 -13.63 6.65 -7.58
N VAL A 247 -14.31 7.34 -6.66
CA VAL A 247 -13.61 8.12 -5.64
C VAL A 247 -12.74 7.17 -4.82
N ASN A 248 -11.49 7.56 -4.61
CA ASN A 248 -10.50 6.75 -3.91
C ASN A 248 -9.78 7.54 -2.82
N GLY A 249 -10.34 8.68 -2.43
CA GLY A 249 -9.91 9.47 -1.27
C GLY A 249 -9.84 10.97 -1.55
N HIS A 250 -9.68 11.72 -0.47
CA HIS A 250 -9.46 13.15 -0.47
C HIS A 250 -8.30 13.50 0.46
N ASP A 251 -7.24 14.04 -0.10
CA ASP A 251 -6.14 14.65 0.65
C ASP A 251 -6.48 16.11 0.92
N ARG A 252 -6.93 16.38 2.15
CA ARG A 252 -7.32 17.71 2.62
C ARG A 252 -6.14 18.69 2.66
N ARG A 253 -4.94 18.20 2.99
CA ARG A 253 -3.73 19.04 3.10
C ARG A 253 -3.27 19.49 1.72
N ALA A 254 -3.35 18.60 0.73
CA ALA A 254 -3.02 18.89 -0.65
C ALA A 254 -4.15 19.57 -1.44
N HIS A 255 -5.37 19.57 -0.89
CA HIS A 255 -6.61 19.86 -1.58
C HIS A 255 -6.76 19.06 -2.89
N ARG A 256 -6.57 17.73 -2.81
CA ARG A 256 -6.59 16.81 -3.95
C ARG A 256 -7.53 15.64 -3.72
N PHE A 257 -8.19 15.19 -4.78
CA PHE A 257 -8.99 13.98 -4.80
C PHE A 257 -8.29 12.91 -5.62
N ASP A 258 -8.29 11.69 -5.09
CA ASP A 258 -7.81 10.52 -5.79
C ASP A 258 -8.98 9.75 -6.40
N LEU A 259 -8.77 9.29 -7.62
CA LEU A 259 -9.75 8.61 -8.45
C LEU A 259 -9.10 7.36 -9.04
N LEU A 260 -9.85 6.25 -9.10
CA LEU A 260 -9.32 4.97 -9.55
C LEU A 260 -10.24 4.32 -10.61
N ASP A 261 -9.63 3.94 -11.72
CA ASP A 261 -10.20 3.06 -12.74
C ASP A 261 -9.55 1.67 -12.59
N TYR A 262 -10.36 0.65 -12.28
CA TYR A 262 -9.89 -0.72 -12.10
C TYR A 262 -9.62 -1.47 -13.40
N ARG A 263 -10.19 -1.06 -14.52
CA ARG A 263 -9.99 -1.75 -15.78
C ARG A 263 -8.59 -1.50 -16.33
N ARG A 264 -8.12 -0.24 -16.28
CA ARG A 264 -6.77 0.12 -16.72
C ARG A 264 -5.78 0.27 -15.58
N GLY A 265 -6.25 0.22 -14.33
CA GLY A 265 -5.43 0.50 -13.15
C GLY A 265 -4.99 1.97 -13.07
N HIS A 266 -5.69 2.88 -13.76
CA HIS A 266 -5.32 4.30 -13.74
C HIS A 266 -5.72 4.92 -12.42
N ARG A 267 -4.72 5.44 -11.69
CA ARG A 267 -4.95 6.37 -10.59
C ARG A 267 -4.80 7.80 -11.11
N MET A 268 -5.82 8.62 -10.88
CA MET A 268 -5.82 10.03 -11.21
C MET A 268 -5.97 10.85 -9.95
N SER A 269 -5.04 11.77 -9.72
CA SER A 269 -5.08 12.67 -8.57
C SER A 269 -5.25 14.11 -9.04
N ARG A 270 -6.39 14.72 -8.70
CA ARG A 270 -6.83 16.04 -9.21
C ARG A 270 -6.96 17.05 -8.08
N HIS A 271 -6.56 18.29 -8.31
CA HIS A 271 -6.88 19.36 -7.37
C HIS A 271 -8.38 19.64 -7.35
N TRP A 272 -8.88 20.13 -6.21
CA TRP A 272 -10.30 20.41 -5.97
C TRP A 272 -10.99 21.22 -7.09
N HIS A 273 -10.31 22.21 -7.68
CA HIS A 273 -10.87 23.04 -8.76
C HIS A 273 -10.99 22.30 -10.10
N GLN A 274 -10.30 21.17 -10.27
CA GLN A 274 -10.37 20.32 -11.47
C GLN A 274 -11.46 19.25 -11.36
N VAL A 275 -12.03 19.07 -10.17
CA VAL A 275 -13.14 18.15 -9.87
C VAL A 275 -14.18 18.86 -8.99
N PRO A 276 -14.83 19.91 -9.53
CA PRO A 276 -15.70 20.78 -8.74
C PRO A 276 -16.91 20.07 -8.14
N ASP A 277 -17.35 18.96 -8.75
CA ASP A 277 -18.40 18.09 -8.24
C ASP A 277 -18.00 17.41 -6.92
N LEU A 278 -16.78 16.85 -6.86
CA LEU A 278 -16.22 16.25 -5.66
C LEU A 278 -15.95 17.31 -4.58
N HIS A 279 -15.40 18.46 -4.97
CA HIS A 279 -15.17 19.56 -4.03
C HIS A 279 -16.46 20.06 -3.40
N ARG A 280 -17.50 20.30 -4.22
CA ARG A 280 -18.81 20.73 -3.74
C ARG A 280 -19.40 19.70 -2.78
N HIS A 281 -19.32 18.42 -3.12
CA HIS A 281 -19.82 17.34 -2.26
C HIS A 281 -19.05 17.24 -0.94
N ALA A 282 -17.71 17.29 -1.01
CA ALA A 282 -16.86 17.32 0.17
C ALA A 282 -17.06 18.57 1.04
N GLY A 283 -17.43 19.71 0.45
CA GLY A 283 -17.69 20.96 1.16
C GLY A 283 -19.07 21.10 1.82
N ARG A 284 -20.02 20.18 1.56
CA ARG A 284 -21.39 20.24 2.11
C ARG A 284 -21.45 20.11 3.63
N ARG A 285 -20.42 19.55 4.27
CA ARG A 285 -20.38 19.35 5.72
C ARG A 285 -19.05 19.79 6.31
N PRO A 286 -19.06 20.57 7.42
CA PRO A 286 -17.84 20.84 8.17
C PRO A 286 -17.35 19.52 8.78
N LEU A 287 -16.29 18.98 8.21
CA LEU A 287 -15.57 17.83 8.76
C LEU A 287 -14.88 18.23 10.07
N PRO A 288 -14.65 17.28 11.01
CA PRO A 288 -13.90 17.57 12.22
C PRO A 288 -12.55 18.25 11.91
N PRO A 289 -12.10 19.17 12.79
CA PRO A 289 -10.85 19.89 12.59
C PRO A 289 -9.69 18.90 12.51
N LEU A 290 -8.76 19.17 11.58
CA LEU A 290 -7.51 18.43 11.49
C LEU A 290 -6.72 18.65 12.79
N PRO A 291 -6.00 17.64 13.31
CA PRO A 291 -5.00 17.89 14.35
C PRO A 291 -4.00 18.92 13.81
N GLU A 292 -3.76 20.00 14.55
CA GLU A 292 -2.83 21.06 14.17
C GLU A 292 -1.44 20.45 13.95
N ALA A 293 -0.93 20.59 12.72
CA ALA A 293 0.44 20.25 12.39
C ALA A 293 1.29 21.52 12.59
N ASP A 294 2.40 21.38 13.29
CA ASP A 294 3.36 22.43 13.57
C ASP A 294 3.94 22.97 12.24
N THR A 295 3.44 24.12 11.77
CA THR A 295 3.81 24.71 10.48
C THR A 295 5.04 25.60 10.63
N GLY A 296 6.22 24.98 10.68
CA GLY A 296 7.48 25.68 10.35
C GLY A 296 7.58 25.92 8.83
N PRO A 297 8.08 27.09 8.37
CA PRO A 297 8.12 27.41 6.94
C PRO A 297 9.31 26.71 6.27
N LEU A 298 9.07 25.55 5.64
CA LEU A 298 10.02 24.94 4.71
C LEU A 298 9.58 25.22 3.26
N ALA A 299 10.30 26.14 2.61
CA ALA A 299 10.20 26.39 1.17
C ALA A 299 10.76 25.18 0.41
N LEU A 300 9.88 24.23 0.09
CA LEU A 300 10.22 22.97 -0.59
C LEU A 300 9.92 23.08 -2.09
N GLY A 301 10.95 22.90 -2.93
CA GLY A 301 10.82 22.88 -4.39
C GLY A 301 9.96 21.70 -4.90
N ARG A 302 9.52 21.78 -6.16
CA ARG A 302 8.60 20.81 -6.81
C ARG A 302 9.01 19.33 -6.66
N ALA A 303 10.31 19.01 -6.67
CA ALA A 303 10.80 17.65 -6.48
C ALA A 303 10.58 17.15 -5.03
N SER A 304 10.70 18.05 -4.07
CA SER A 304 10.50 17.81 -2.65
C SER A 304 9.02 17.68 -2.30
N THR A 305 8.13 18.37 -3.01
CA THR A 305 6.67 18.24 -2.85
C THR A 305 6.15 16.89 -3.33
N LEU A 306 6.67 16.38 -4.45
CA LEU A 306 6.34 15.03 -4.94
C LEU A 306 6.85 13.94 -4.00
N ALA A 307 8.09 14.09 -3.50
CA ALA A 307 8.61 13.20 -2.46
C ALA A 307 7.75 13.25 -1.18
N LEU A 308 7.28 14.42 -0.77
CA LEU A 308 6.38 14.57 0.38
C LEU A 308 5.01 13.89 0.15
N PHE A 309 4.46 13.97 -1.07
CA PHE A 309 3.20 13.29 -1.42
C PHE A 309 3.35 11.77 -1.51
N ASP A 310 4.47 11.29 -2.04
CA ASP A 310 4.78 9.86 -2.06
C ASP A 310 4.98 9.34 -0.64
N THR A 311 5.64 10.10 0.24
CA THR A 311 5.79 9.79 1.66
C THR A 311 4.42 9.77 2.36
N LEU A 312 3.60 10.82 2.29
CA LEU A 312 2.28 10.84 2.95
C LEU A 312 1.32 9.76 2.42
N ALA A 313 1.34 9.47 1.12
CA ALA A 313 0.55 8.40 0.53
C ALA A 313 1.11 7.00 0.84
N PHE A 314 2.39 6.91 1.19
CA PHE A 314 3.06 5.72 1.72
C PHE A 314 2.68 5.51 3.18
N GLU A 315 2.75 6.54 4.02
CA GLU A 315 2.35 6.53 5.44
C GLU A 315 0.91 6.06 5.66
N ALA A 316 -0.04 6.56 4.87
CA ALA A 316 -1.45 6.18 5.00
C ALA A 316 -1.77 4.73 4.57
N ARG A 317 -0.83 4.02 3.94
CA ARG A 317 -1.03 2.66 3.39
C ARG A 317 0.04 1.66 3.82
N TYR A 318 0.97 2.10 4.66
CA TYR A 318 2.08 1.27 5.13
C TYR A 318 1.58 0.35 6.25
N LEU A 319 1.61 -0.95 6.01
CA LEU A 319 1.50 -1.97 7.03
C LEU A 319 2.86 -2.64 7.14
N SER A 320 3.45 -2.64 8.33
CA SER A 320 4.81 -3.12 8.47
C SER A 320 4.86 -4.65 8.36
N PRO A 321 5.76 -5.22 7.53
CA PRO A 321 5.85 -6.66 7.35
C PRO A 321 6.50 -7.36 8.55
N ASP A 322 5.67 -8.02 9.38
CA ASP A 322 6.13 -8.75 10.59
C ASP A 322 7.26 -9.74 10.33
N TRP A 323 7.28 -10.37 9.16
CA TRP A 323 8.29 -11.37 8.78
C TRP A 323 9.66 -10.75 8.46
N LEU A 324 9.75 -9.44 8.16
CA LEU A 324 11.02 -8.70 8.10
C LEU A 324 11.37 -8.08 9.45
N ARG A 325 10.36 -7.62 10.18
CA ARG A 325 10.54 -7.04 11.52
C ARG A 325 11.05 -8.06 12.52
N ALA A 326 10.44 -9.25 12.59
CA ALA A 326 10.75 -10.24 13.60
C ALA A 326 12.22 -10.70 13.52
N PRO A 327 12.76 -11.11 12.35
CA PRO A 327 14.16 -11.49 12.28
C PRO A 327 15.12 -10.32 12.49
N LEU A 328 14.77 -9.10 12.05
CA LEU A 328 15.58 -7.91 12.33
C LEU A 328 15.60 -7.59 13.83
N ARG A 329 14.45 -7.69 14.50
CA ARG A 329 14.32 -7.52 15.95
C ARG A 329 15.11 -8.58 16.70
N ASP A 330 14.99 -9.84 16.30
CA ASP A 330 15.71 -10.96 16.92
C ASP A 330 17.22 -10.80 16.72
N PHE A 331 17.64 -10.32 15.54
CA PHE A 331 19.04 -9.98 15.26
C PHE A 331 19.54 -8.87 16.17
N ILE A 332 18.81 -7.76 16.30
CA ILE A 332 19.21 -6.64 17.18
C ILE A 332 19.20 -7.07 18.65
N ALA A 333 18.23 -7.88 19.09
CA ALA A 333 18.15 -8.34 20.46
C ALA A 333 19.26 -9.36 20.81
N GLY A 334 19.72 -10.14 19.83
CA GLY A 334 20.73 -11.19 20.00
C GLY A 334 22.18 -10.74 19.83
N ASN A 335 22.42 -9.51 19.37
CA ASN A 335 23.77 -9.01 19.05
C ASN A 335 23.95 -7.61 19.65
N ASP A 336 25.14 -7.28 20.15
CA ASP A 336 25.45 -5.92 20.62
C ASP A 336 25.69 -4.93 19.46
N ARG A 337 26.11 -5.46 18.31
CA ARG A 337 26.38 -4.72 17.06
C ARG A 337 26.37 -5.71 15.90
N GLY A 338 26.25 -5.22 14.67
CA GLY A 338 26.54 -6.07 13.51
C GLY A 338 25.88 -5.68 12.21
N VAL A 339 26.10 -6.52 11.19
CA VAL A 339 25.60 -6.32 9.83
C VAL A 339 24.61 -7.44 9.49
N LEU A 340 23.37 -7.05 9.19
CA LEU A 340 22.33 -7.94 8.66
C LEU A 340 22.12 -7.65 7.18
N TRP A 341 22.13 -8.71 6.37
CA TRP A 341 21.82 -8.60 4.95
C TRP A 341 20.46 -9.20 4.62
N LEU A 342 19.56 -8.35 4.12
CA LEU A 342 18.29 -8.73 3.54
C LEU A 342 18.38 -8.88 2.01
N GLN A 343 18.27 -10.12 1.52
CA GLN A 343 18.20 -10.40 0.09
C GLN A 343 16.78 -10.80 -0.29
N ALA A 344 16.21 -10.15 -1.30
CA ALA A 344 14.93 -10.57 -1.88
C ALA A 344 14.79 -10.06 -3.31
N PRO A 345 14.03 -10.72 -4.20
CA PRO A 345 13.82 -10.25 -5.56
C PRO A 345 13.22 -8.84 -5.67
N GLY A 346 13.21 -8.32 -6.89
CA GLY A 346 12.59 -7.02 -7.21
C GLY A 346 11.12 -7.01 -6.80
N HIS A 347 10.61 -5.83 -6.41
CA HIS A 347 9.19 -5.60 -6.08
C HIS A 347 8.65 -6.35 -4.84
N VAL A 348 9.50 -6.96 -4.02
CA VAL A 348 9.12 -7.64 -2.76
C VAL A 348 8.88 -6.68 -1.57
N GLY A 349 9.06 -5.37 -1.79
CA GLY A 349 8.82 -4.35 -0.77
C GLY A 349 10.00 -4.07 0.18
N LYS A 350 11.24 -4.43 -0.18
CA LYS A 350 12.45 -4.11 0.62
C LYS A 350 12.58 -2.61 0.91
N SER A 351 12.54 -1.78 -0.13
CA SER A 351 12.59 -0.32 0.01
C SER A 351 11.40 0.22 0.79
N LEU A 352 10.22 -0.38 0.60
CA LEU A 352 9.00 -0.06 1.33
C LEU A 352 9.18 -0.30 2.84
N PHE A 353 9.78 -1.44 3.20
CA PHE A 353 10.11 -1.79 4.58
C PHE A 353 11.13 -0.83 5.18
N VAL A 354 12.24 -0.53 4.48
CA VAL A 354 13.26 0.41 4.96
C VAL A 354 12.68 1.82 5.16
N HIS A 355 11.86 2.31 4.23
CA HIS A 355 11.16 3.58 4.40
C HIS A 355 10.26 3.59 5.65
N GLY A 356 9.58 2.49 5.94
CA GLY A 356 8.69 2.43 7.09
C GLY A 356 9.41 2.29 8.43
N LEU A 357 10.61 1.70 8.44
CA LEU A 357 11.53 1.77 9.58
C LEU A 357 11.98 3.21 9.84
N GLN A 358 12.40 3.92 8.79
CA GLN A 358 12.92 5.30 8.88
C GLN A 358 11.85 6.30 9.35
N ALA A 359 10.62 6.16 8.87
CA ALA A 359 9.51 7.04 9.20
C ALA A 359 8.72 6.59 10.46
N ASN A 360 9.13 5.48 11.08
CA ASN A 360 8.49 4.90 12.28
C ASN A 360 6.96 4.77 12.15
N LEU A 361 6.52 4.21 11.02
CA LEU A 361 5.11 4.21 10.58
C LEU A 361 4.28 3.04 11.10
N ASP A 362 4.82 2.29 12.05
CA ASP A 362 4.16 1.16 12.67
C ASP A 362 3.66 1.60 14.06
N ASP A 363 2.43 1.22 14.42
CA ASP A 363 1.86 1.45 15.74
C ASP A 363 2.65 0.70 16.84
N GLN A 364 3.40 -0.35 16.47
CA GLN A 364 4.32 -1.04 17.36
C GLN A 364 5.79 -0.69 17.04
N PRO A 365 6.57 -0.15 17.99
CA PRO A 365 7.99 0.08 17.77
C PRO A 365 8.74 -1.23 17.49
N LEU A 366 9.80 -1.18 16.67
CA LEU A 366 10.57 -2.38 16.32
C LEU A 366 11.17 -3.04 17.57
N LEU A 367 11.63 -2.20 18.50
CA LEU A 367 12.10 -2.59 19.82
C LEU A 367 11.13 -2.01 20.87
N PRO A 368 10.35 -2.85 21.57
CA PRO A 368 9.40 -2.38 22.58
C PRO A 368 10.06 -1.78 23.82
N SER A 369 11.29 -2.20 24.13
CA SER A 369 12.00 -1.86 25.37
C SER A 369 12.83 -0.59 25.29
N GLU A 370 13.13 -0.10 24.09
CA GLU A 370 14.03 1.04 23.90
C GLU A 370 13.85 1.75 22.55
N PRO A 371 14.09 3.07 22.48
CA PRO A 371 13.93 3.82 21.24
C PRO A 371 15.05 3.50 20.24
N LEU A 372 14.67 3.02 19.06
CA LEU A 372 15.55 2.80 17.91
C LEU A 372 15.60 4.06 17.03
N ARG A 373 16.79 4.51 16.63
CA ARG A 373 16.96 5.52 15.58
C ARG A 373 17.39 4.87 14.28
N VAL A 374 16.83 5.35 13.17
CA VAL A 374 17.06 4.78 11.83
C VAL A 374 17.55 5.85 10.87
N ALA A 375 18.74 5.64 10.30
CA ALA A 375 19.29 6.43 9.20
C ALA A 375 19.25 5.58 7.93
N ALA A 376 18.57 6.01 6.87
CA ALA A 376 18.41 5.20 5.66
C ALA A 376 18.87 5.94 4.41
N VAL A 377 19.72 5.28 3.62
CA VAL A 377 20.20 5.76 2.32
C VAL A 377 19.64 4.84 1.24
N PHE A 378 18.92 5.42 0.28
CA PHE A 378 18.30 4.71 -0.83
C PHE A 378 19.13 4.86 -2.10
N ILE A 379 19.71 3.76 -2.56
CA ILE A 379 20.57 3.70 -3.73
C ILE A 379 19.71 3.33 -4.94
N ARG A 380 19.85 4.13 -6.02
CA ARG A 380 19.18 3.94 -7.31
C ARG A 380 20.16 4.09 -8.47
N ARG A 381 19.99 3.29 -9.51
CA ARG A 381 20.96 3.20 -10.61
C ARG A 381 21.14 4.52 -11.37
N GLU A 382 20.10 5.35 -11.41
CA GLU A 382 20.04 6.58 -12.21
C GLU A 382 20.92 7.71 -11.66
N TYR A 383 21.24 7.70 -10.36
CA TYR A 383 21.90 8.86 -9.72
C TYR A 383 23.43 8.80 -9.67
N SER A 384 24.05 7.78 -10.28
CA SER A 384 25.52 7.59 -10.35
C SER A 384 26.18 7.77 -8.97
N TYR A 385 25.98 6.80 -8.09
CA TYR A 385 26.47 6.87 -6.71
C TYR A 385 27.93 6.42 -6.59
N GLY A 386 28.82 7.36 -6.27
CA GLY A 386 30.18 7.11 -5.77
C GLY A 386 30.35 7.55 -4.31
N PRO A 387 31.49 7.26 -3.65
CA PRO A 387 31.73 7.62 -2.25
C PRO A 387 31.49 9.10 -1.93
N ALA A 388 32.01 10.01 -2.76
CA ALA A 388 31.82 11.47 -2.66
C ALA A 388 30.36 11.93 -2.62
N ARG A 389 29.42 11.12 -3.13
CA ARG A 389 27.98 11.42 -3.08
C ARG A 389 27.26 10.68 -1.94
N LEU A 390 27.65 9.44 -1.66
CA LEU A 390 26.97 8.61 -0.67
C LEU A 390 27.31 8.98 0.76
N LEU A 391 28.58 9.32 1.06
CA LEU A 391 28.99 9.68 2.42
C LEU A 391 28.29 10.96 2.93
N PRO A 392 28.19 12.06 2.16
CA PRO A 392 27.43 13.23 2.60
C PRO A 392 25.93 12.95 2.81
N LEU A 393 25.33 12.05 2.01
CA LEU A 393 23.93 11.63 2.20
C LEU A 393 23.76 10.84 3.50
N LEU A 394 24.68 9.92 3.79
CA LEU A 394 24.69 9.18 5.05
C LEU A 394 24.85 10.12 6.25
N GLU A 395 25.79 11.07 6.18
CA GLU A 395 25.98 12.09 7.22
C GLU A 395 24.70 12.92 7.45
N ALA A 396 24.03 13.36 6.38
CA ALA A 396 22.78 14.09 6.49
C ALA A 396 21.67 13.25 7.17
N GLU A 397 21.56 11.97 6.83
CA GLU A 397 20.59 11.06 7.44
C GLU A 397 20.93 10.71 8.90
N LEU A 398 22.20 10.61 9.25
CA LEU A 398 22.66 10.46 10.63
C LEU A 398 22.30 11.70 11.46
N LYS A 399 22.59 12.90 10.95
CA LYS A 399 22.22 14.16 11.62
C LYS A 399 20.71 14.23 11.86
N ARG A 400 19.91 13.93 10.83
CA ARG A 400 18.45 13.98 10.90
C ARG A 400 17.88 12.94 11.88
N SER A 401 18.37 11.70 11.83
CA SER A 401 17.86 10.61 12.67
C SER A 401 18.25 10.76 14.14
N LEU A 402 19.43 11.33 14.43
CA LEU A 402 19.94 11.57 15.78
C LEU A 402 19.54 12.95 16.35
N ASP A 403 18.76 13.73 15.60
CA ASP A 403 18.31 15.08 15.96
C ASP A 403 19.48 16.03 16.29
N LEU A 404 20.49 16.02 15.41
CA LEU A 404 21.70 16.83 15.53
C LEU A 404 21.62 18.03 14.58
N ALA A 405 21.53 19.24 15.15
CA ALA A 405 21.64 20.48 14.39
C ALA A 405 23.11 20.88 14.16
N ASP A 406 23.38 21.50 12.99
CA ASP A 406 24.61 22.25 12.77
C ASP A 406 24.57 23.48 13.69
N ASP A 407 25.39 23.46 14.74
CA ASP A 407 25.57 24.59 15.65
C ASP A 407 26.92 25.23 15.36
N ASN A 408 26.96 26.56 15.35
CA ASN A 408 28.15 27.34 15.03
C ASN A 408 29.30 27.09 16.03
N GLU A 409 29.01 26.58 17.23
CA GLU A 409 30.00 26.37 18.28
C GLU A 409 30.74 25.02 18.20
N MET A 410 30.24 24.03 17.45
CA MET A 410 30.90 22.71 17.35
C MET A 410 30.80 22.10 15.95
N ARG A 411 31.96 21.74 15.40
CA ARG A 411 32.09 21.11 14.09
C ARG A 411 31.59 19.67 14.17
N LEU A 412 30.56 19.34 13.39
CA LEU A 412 30.07 17.97 13.30
C LEU A 412 31.12 17.03 12.71
N PRO A 413 31.13 15.74 13.13
CA PRO A 413 32.05 14.75 12.59
C PRO A 413 31.88 14.63 11.07
N ARG A 414 33.00 14.40 10.37
CA ARG A 414 32.99 14.03 8.96
C ARG A 414 33.71 12.72 8.77
N ILE A 415 33.15 11.86 7.93
CA ILE A 415 33.78 10.63 7.49
C ILE A 415 34.79 11.02 6.41
N ASP A 416 36.06 10.64 6.61
CA ASP A 416 37.11 10.94 5.65
C ASP A 416 37.05 9.94 4.50
N GLU A 417 36.62 10.42 3.33
CA GLU A 417 36.55 9.65 2.09
C GLU A 417 37.93 9.20 1.59
N GLN A 418 38.98 9.97 1.90
CA GLN A 418 40.35 9.74 1.42
C GLN A 418 41.20 8.97 2.44
N ALA A 419 40.59 8.49 3.52
CA ALA A 419 41.27 7.69 4.52
C ALA A 419 41.88 6.42 3.90
N ALA A 420 43.11 6.08 4.31
CA ALA A 420 43.76 4.84 3.89
C ALA A 420 42.99 3.59 4.35
N ASP A 421 42.38 3.65 5.53
CA ASP A 421 41.47 2.65 6.07
C ASP A 421 40.04 3.21 6.10
N LYS A 422 39.34 3.01 4.97
CA LYS A 422 37.96 3.47 4.76
C LYS A 422 36.96 2.86 5.75
N PRO A 423 37.01 1.53 6.05
CA PRO A 423 36.18 0.93 7.10
C PRO A 423 36.37 1.57 8.48
N ALA A 424 37.63 1.77 8.90
CA ALA A 424 37.92 2.39 10.19
C ALA A 424 37.47 3.86 10.24
N SER A 425 37.60 4.59 9.14
CA SER A 425 37.10 5.97 8.99
C SER A 425 35.59 6.05 9.21
N LEU A 426 34.81 5.15 8.58
CA LEU A 426 33.37 5.09 8.78
C LEU A 426 33.02 4.74 10.23
N ALA A 427 33.64 3.71 10.80
CA ALA A 427 33.38 3.29 12.19
C ALA A 427 33.67 4.40 13.21
N ALA A 428 34.80 5.11 13.05
CA ALA A 428 35.16 6.25 13.88
C ALA A 428 34.16 7.42 13.74
N GLY A 429 33.71 7.70 12.51
CA GLY A 429 32.67 8.69 12.24
C GLY A 429 31.35 8.34 12.95
N LEU A 430 30.89 7.08 12.85
CA LEU A 430 29.68 6.60 13.53
C LEU A 430 29.80 6.70 15.06
N ALA A 431 30.96 6.34 15.62
CA ALA A 431 31.22 6.49 17.05
C ALA A 431 31.14 7.95 17.50
N ALA A 432 31.70 8.88 16.72
CA ALA A 432 31.65 10.31 17.01
C ALA A 432 30.22 10.86 16.95
N TYR A 433 29.42 10.45 15.96
CA TYR A 433 27.99 10.83 15.88
C TYR A 433 27.19 10.32 17.09
N ARG A 434 27.44 9.08 17.54
CA ARG A 434 26.81 8.53 18.74
C ARG A 434 27.22 9.28 20.01
N GLN A 435 28.51 9.55 20.18
CA GLN A 435 29.01 10.30 21.33
C GLN A 435 28.36 11.70 21.39
N LEU A 436 28.22 12.35 20.23
CA LEU A 436 27.58 13.64 20.13
C LEU A 436 26.08 13.58 20.44
N ALA A 437 25.36 12.58 19.91
CA ALA A 437 23.95 12.37 20.22
C ALA A 437 23.74 12.14 21.73
N ARG A 438 24.57 11.31 22.36
CA ARG A 438 24.52 11.09 23.81
C ARG A 438 24.74 12.39 24.59
N ALA A 439 25.70 13.22 24.15
CA ALA A 439 26.01 14.48 24.81
C ALA A 439 24.92 15.56 24.64
N ARG A 440 24.27 15.62 23.46
CA ARG A 440 23.31 16.70 23.12
C ARG A 440 21.85 16.35 23.38
N THR A 441 21.45 15.13 23.05
CA THR A 441 20.05 14.70 23.10
C THR A 441 19.80 13.66 24.20
N GLY A 442 20.86 13.20 24.87
CA GLY A 442 20.78 12.12 25.86
C GLY A 442 20.52 10.73 25.24
N PHE A 443 20.56 10.61 23.91
CA PHE A 443 20.29 9.36 23.23
C PHE A 443 21.47 8.38 23.34
N ASP A 444 21.24 7.22 23.96
CA ASP A 444 22.20 6.11 24.08
C ASP A 444 21.64 4.78 23.52
N GLY A 445 20.50 4.85 22.81
CA GLY A 445 19.80 3.69 22.28
C GLY A 445 20.46 3.06 21.04
N PRO A 446 19.84 2.02 20.47
CA PRO A 446 20.29 1.39 19.24
C PRO A 446 20.21 2.32 18.03
N LEU A 447 21.22 2.26 17.16
CA LEU A 447 21.24 2.97 15.87
C LEU A 447 21.25 1.95 14.73
N LEU A 448 20.24 2.00 13.87
CA LEU A 448 20.17 1.19 12.65
C LEU A 448 20.46 2.07 11.43
N ILE A 449 21.42 1.65 10.62
CA ILE A 449 21.78 2.31 9.36
C ILE A 449 21.39 1.39 8.22
N CYS A 450 20.48 1.84 7.37
CA CYS A 450 19.99 1.07 6.23
C CYS A 450 20.65 1.56 4.94
N LEU A 451 21.31 0.65 4.22
CA LEU A 451 21.80 0.87 2.86
C LEU A 451 20.92 0.05 1.90
N ASP A 452 19.91 0.71 1.33
CA ASP A 452 18.90 0.05 0.49
C ASP A 452 19.29 0.08 -0.99
N GLY A 453 19.31 -1.08 -1.64
CA GLY A 453 19.55 -1.20 -3.09
C GLY A 453 21.03 -1.35 -3.49
N LEU A 454 21.81 -2.16 -2.76
CA LEU A 454 23.23 -2.39 -3.12
C LEU A 454 23.42 -2.98 -4.53
N ASP A 455 22.44 -3.71 -5.06
CA ASP A 455 22.45 -4.22 -6.43
C ASP A 455 22.39 -3.14 -7.51
N GLU A 456 21.96 -1.93 -7.17
CA GLU A 456 21.88 -0.79 -8.09
C GLU A 456 23.17 0.05 -8.14
N LEU A 457 24.20 -0.33 -7.37
CA LEU A 457 25.50 0.30 -7.43
C LEU A 457 26.17 0.06 -8.79
N ARG A 458 26.92 1.05 -9.25
CA ARG A 458 27.80 0.88 -10.41
C ARG A 458 29.06 0.14 -10.00
N PRO A 459 29.68 -0.63 -10.93
CA PRO A 459 31.01 -1.16 -10.71
C PRO A 459 31.96 -0.05 -10.23
N PRO A 460 32.93 -0.38 -9.35
CA PRO A 460 33.87 0.60 -8.84
C PRO A 460 34.66 1.23 -10.00
N ASP A 461 34.63 2.56 -10.08
CA ASP A 461 35.52 3.35 -10.92
C ASP A 461 36.83 3.62 -10.16
N ALA A 462 37.72 4.48 -10.68
CA ALA A 462 39.00 4.82 -10.06
C ALA A 462 38.87 5.35 -8.61
N ASP A 463 37.71 5.92 -8.26
CA ASP A 463 37.42 6.51 -6.95
C ASP A 463 36.94 5.48 -5.89
N GLY A 464 36.74 4.21 -6.29
CA GLY A 464 36.28 3.12 -5.42
C GLY A 464 34.77 3.06 -5.22
N SER A 465 34.31 2.23 -4.27
CA SER A 465 32.89 1.97 -3.99
C SER A 465 32.52 2.29 -2.54
N LEU A 466 31.24 2.57 -2.27
CA LEU A 466 30.74 2.66 -0.88
C LEU A 466 30.96 1.35 -0.12
N LEU A 467 30.96 0.20 -0.81
CA LEU A 467 31.21 -1.10 -0.19
C LEU A 467 32.58 -1.16 0.49
N ASP A 468 33.54 -0.33 0.05
CA ASP A 468 34.89 -0.25 0.63
C ASP A 468 34.89 0.43 2.01
N PHE A 469 33.81 1.12 2.38
CA PHE A 469 33.65 1.78 3.68
C PHE A 469 32.91 0.92 4.69
N ILE A 470 32.28 -0.19 4.29
CA ILE A 470 31.45 -0.99 5.22
C ILE A 470 32.38 -1.69 6.23
N PRO A 471 32.32 -1.34 7.53
CA PRO A 471 33.14 -1.97 8.56
C PRO A 471 32.77 -3.44 8.76
N SER A 472 33.75 -4.22 9.24
CA SER A 472 33.43 -5.54 9.74
C SER A 472 32.53 -5.42 10.98
N PRO A 473 31.66 -6.40 11.23
CA PRO A 473 30.71 -6.35 12.35
C PRO A 473 31.35 -6.04 13.71
N ASP A 474 32.52 -6.62 13.99
CA ASP A 474 33.23 -6.44 15.27
C ASP A 474 33.83 -5.03 15.45
N THR A 475 34.04 -4.31 14.34
CA THR A 475 34.60 -2.95 14.34
C THR A 475 33.54 -1.87 14.39
N LEU A 476 32.25 -2.22 14.27
CA LEU A 476 31.17 -1.27 14.49
C LEU A 476 31.18 -0.76 15.94
N PRO A 477 30.75 0.49 16.17
CA PRO A 477 30.50 0.96 17.53
C PRO A 477 29.40 0.12 18.20
N GLU A 478 29.46 0.00 19.53
CA GLU A 478 28.41 -0.69 20.30
C GLU A 478 27.02 -0.15 19.98
N ARG A 479 26.03 -1.04 19.98
CA ARG A 479 24.62 -0.74 19.70
C ARG A 479 24.37 -0.11 18.33
N THR A 480 25.22 -0.43 17.35
CA THR A 480 25.14 0.05 15.98
C THR A 480 24.98 -1.12 15.02
N TYR A 481 23.99 -1.03 14.16
CA TYR A 481 23.59 -2.11 13.25
C TYR A 481 23.53 -1.58 11.83
N LEU A 482 24.02 -2.35 10.87
CA LEU A 482 23.85 -2.09 9.44
C LEU A 482 22.81 -3.05 8.86
N LEU A 483 21.81 -2.52 8.16
CA LEU A 483 20.90 -3.31 7.33
C LEU A 483 21.24 -3.05 5.87
N LEU A 484 21.77 -4.08 5.21
CA LEU A 484 22.07 -4.05 3.78
C LEU A 484 20.88 -4.68 3.04
N THR A 485 20.45 -4.09 1.92
CA THR A 485 19.45 -4.72 1.06
C THR A 485 19.96 -4.91 -0.37
N SER A 486 19.60 -6.05 -0.98
CA SER A 486 19.83 -6.27 -2.40
C SER A 486 18.85 -7.27 -3.02
N ARG A 487 18.89 -7.40 -4.34
CA ARG A 487 18.41 -8.62 -5.04
C ARG A 487 19.28 -9.85 -4.69
N PRO A 488 18.80 -11.08 -4.93
CA PRO A 488 19.62 -12.29 -4.80
C PRO A 488 20.76 -12.33 -5.82
N PHE A 489 21.76 -13.16 -5.55
CA PHE A 489 22.91 -13.35 -6.44
C PHE A 489 22.63 -14.37 -7.56
N ASP A 490 21.73 -14.01 -8.46
CA ASP A 490 21.51 -14.72 -9.72
C ASP A 490 21.98 -13.87 -10.91
N ALA A 491 21.89 -14.42 -12.12
CA ALA A 491 22.43 -13.80 -13.33
C ALA A 491 21.78 -12.45 -13.70
N GLU A 492 20.58 -12.13 -13.16
CA GLU A 492 19.83 -10.90 -13.45
C GLU A 492 19.63 -9.99 -12.21
N GLY A 493 20.00 -10.46 -11.03
CA GLY A 493 19.73 -9.84 -9.73
C GLY A 493 20.82 -8.89 -9.26
N CYS A 494 21.74 -9.40 -8.42
CA CYS A 494 22.79 -8.61 -7.79
C CYS A 494 24.16 -8.86 -8.46
N PRO A 495 24.90 -7.81 -8.86
CA PRO A 495 26.19 -7.96 -9.51
C PRO A 495 27.20 -8.76 -8.65
N ARG A 496 27.95 -9.66 -9.30
CA ARG A 496 28.94 -10.52 -8.63
C ARG A 496 29.99 -9.74 -7.81
N TRP A 497 30.40 -8.57 -8.28
CA TRP A 497 31.38 -7.74 -7.57
C TRP A 497 30.84 -7.17 -6.24
N VAL A 498 29.52 -6.99 -6.10
CA VAL A 498 28.89 -6.61 -4.83
C VAL A 498 29.04 -7.77 -3.86
N ARG A 499 28.63 -8.97 -4.28
CA ARG A 499 28.74 -10.22 -3.51
C ARG A 499 30.13 -10.39 -2.89
N GLU A 500 31.16 -10.34 -3.72
CA GLU A 500 32.55 -10.57 -3.33
C GLU A 500 33.04 -9.62 -2.23
N ARG A 501 32.49 -8.40 -2.15
CA ARG A 501 32.87 -7.39 -1.15
C ARG A 501 32.06 -7.44 0.14
N THR A 502 30.80 -7.88 0.07
CA THR A 502 29.89 -7.84 1.22
C THR A 502 29.68 -9.18 1.92
N GLU A 503 29.92 -10.31 1.24
CA GLU A 503 29.77 -11.64 1.84
C GLU A 503 30.72 -11.89 3.03
N PRO A 504 31.98 -11.40 3.03
CA PRO A 504 32.86 -11.50 4.20
C PRO A 504 32.38 -10.69 5.43
N LEU A 505 31.45 -9.76 5.25
CA LEU A 505 30.99 -8.82 6.28
C LEU A 505 29.72 -9.31 7.01
N ARG A 506 29.22 -10.50 6.67
CA ARG A 506 27.92 -11.00 7.12
C ARG A 506 28.01 -11.67 8.51
N CYS A 507 27.30 -11.13 9.50
CA CYS A 507 27.06 -11.81 10.80
C CYS A 507 25.79 -12.67 10.81
N GLY A 508 24.87 -12.41 9.89
CA GLY A 508 23.64 -13.14 9.68
C GLY A 508 23.00 -12.71 8.37
N GLY A 509 22.05 -13.48 7.82
CA GLY A 509 21.29 -12.96 6.69
C GLY A 509 20.02 -13.72 6.40
N LEU A 510 19.10 -12.99 5.79
CA LEU A 510 17.81 -13.47 5.35
C LEU A 510 17.92 -13.81 3.87
N GLU A 511 18.14 -15.09 3.60
CA GLU A 511 17.96 -15.63 2.25
C GLU A 511 16.52 -16.17 2.14
N PRO A 512 15.78 -15.80 1.09
CA PRO A 512 14.59 -16.56 0.74
C PRO A 512 15.08 -17.96 0.36
N ARG A 513 14.65 -19.00 1.10
CA ARG A 513 14.85 -20.39 0.67
C ARG A 513 14.24 -20.53 -0.72
N VAL A 514 15.10 -20.64 -1.74
CA VAL A 514 14.70 -21.11 -3.06
C VAL A 514 14.41 -22.59 -2.86
N ALA A 515 13.13 -22.97 -2.90
CA ALA A 515 12.77 -24.38 -2.96
C ALA A 515 13.36 -24.93 -4.27
N ASP A 516 14.11 -26.02 -4.16
CA ASP A 516 14.55 -26.78 -5.33
C ASP A 516 13.28 -27.27 -6.04
N LEU A 517 13.05 -26.84 -7.28
CA LEU A 517 11.85 -27.17 -8.06
C LEU A 517 11.72 -28.69 -8.34
N ASN A 518 12.72 -29.49 -7.97
CA ASN A 518 12.72 -30.94 -8.03
C ASN A 518 12.49 -31.64 -6.68
N ASP A 519 12.36 -30.89 -5.58
CA ASP A 519 11.95 -31.45 -4.30
C ASP A 519 10.41 -31.60 -4.31
N PRO A 520 9.85 -32.82 -4.24
CA PRO A 520 8.40 -33.06 -4.38
C PRO A 520 7.57 -32.63 -3.15
N GLY A 521 8.02 -31.64 -2.38
CA GLY A 521 7.48 -31.23 -1.08
C GLY A 521 6.57 -30.01 -1.10
#